data_AF-A0A355EWM0-F1
#
_entry.id   AF-A0A355EWM0-F1
#
_cell.length_a   1.000
_cell.length_b   1.000
_cell.length_c   1.000
_cell.angle_alpha   90.00
_cell.angle_beta   90.00
_cell.angle_gamma   90.00
#
_symmetry.space_group_name_H-M   'P 1'
#
loop_
_entity.id
_entity.type
_entity.pdbx_description
1 polymer ?
#
loop_
_entity_poly.entity_id
_entity_poly.type
_entity_poly.pdbx_seq_one_letter_code
_entity_poly.pdbx_strand_id
1 'polypeptide(L)' 'GKEIGSIDIDERYSFVEVPARYHQQIVERMAGATLRGRPLEIRIAGEAEKRPAGPPRRPTAP' A
#
# COMPACT_ATOMS: atom_id res chain seq x y z
N GLY A 1 -21.59 2.91 -5.44
CA GLY A 1 -20.57 1.87 -5.24
C GLY A 1 -20.68 0.80 -6.31
N LYS A 2 -20.34 1.11 -7.57
CA LYS A 2 -20.31 0.14 -8.68
C LYS A 2 -18.89 -0.35 -8.98
N GLU A 3 -17.88 0.29 -8.40
CA GLU A 3 -16.46 0.15 -8.78
C GLU A 3 -15.55 -0.24 -7.62
N ILE A 4 -16.11 -0.52 -6.44
CA ILE A 4 -15.37 -1.11 -5.31
C ILE A 4 -15.80 -2.57 -5.25
N GLY A 5 -14.83 -3.47 -5.34
CA GLY A 5 -15.01 -4.91 -5.20
C GLY A 5 -15.04 -5.32 -3.72
N SER A 6 -14.45 -6.47 -3.43
CA SER A 6 -14.37 -7.01 -2.07
C SER A 6 -13.58 -6.09 -1.14
N ILE A 7 -14.04 -5.99 0.11
CA ILE A 7 -13.34 -5.31 1.19
C ILE A 7 -13.05 -6.36 2.26
N ASP A 8 -11.79 -6.53 2.60
CA ASP A 8 -11.33 -7.37 3.70
C ASP A 8 -10.72 -6.47 4.77
N ILE A 9 -11.15 -6.65 6.02
CA ILE A 9 -10.76 -5.79 7.14
C ILE A 9 -10.00 -6.65 8.15
N ASP A 10 -8.72 -6.33 8.32
CA ASP A 10 -7.85 -6.87 9.37
C ASP A 10 -7.77 -5.88 10.55
N GLU A 11 -7.19 -6.32 11.66
CA GLU A 11 -6.96 -5.48 12.85
C GLU A 11 -6.07 -4.26 12.54
N ARG A 12 -5.14 -4.38 11.59
CA ARG A 12 -4.13 -3.34 11.32
C ARG A 12 -4.22 -2.68 9.95
N TYR A 13 -4.88 -3.32 9.00
CA TYR A 13 -4.99 -2.83 7.63
C TYR A 13 -6.29 -3.31 7.00
N SER A 14 -6.60 -2.83 5.80
CA SER A 14 -7.74 -3.32 5.03
C SER A 14 -7.33 -3.47 3.58
N PHE A 15 -7.79 -4.55 2.95
CA PHE A 15 -7.67 -4.73 1.51
C PHE A 15 -8.96 -4.28 0.86
N VAL A 16 -8.81 -3.49 -0.20
CA VAL A 16 -9.93 -3.02 -1.01
C VAL A 16 -9.63 -3.37 -2.45
N GLU A 17 -10.45 -4.24 -3.03
CA GLU A 17 -10.34 -4.58 -4.43
C GLU A 17 -10.95 -3.46 -5.28
N VAL A 18 -10.19 -2.98 -6.25
CA VAL A 18 -10.64 -1.97 -7.22
C VAL A 18 -10.11 -2.32 -8.60
N PRO A 19 -10.81 -1.92 -9.68
CA PRO A 19 -10.33 -2.13 -11.04
C PRO A 19 -8.92 -1.58 -11.27
N ALA A 20 -8.07 -2.33 -11.97
CA ALA A 20 -6.66 -2.00 -12.22
C ALA A 20 -6.44 -0.57 -12.76
N ARG A 21 -7.36 -0.10 -13.62
CA ARG A 21 -7.34 1.27 -14.19
C ARG A 21 -7.38 2.40 -13.14
N TYR A 22 -7.79 2.10 -11.91
CA TYR A 22 -7.91 3.08 -10.84
C TYR A 22 -6.83 2.97 -9.77
N HIS A 23 -5.94 1.96 -9.83
CA HIS A 23 -4.95 1.71 -8.78
C HIS A 23 -4.10 2.94 -8.50
N GLN A 24 -3.42 3.47 -9.53
CA GLN A 24 -2.56 4.65 -9.41
C GLN A 24 -3.35 5.88 -8.96
N GLN A 25 -4.49 6.14 -9.60
CA GLN A 25 -5.34 7.29 -9.27
C GLN A 25 -5.76 7.30 -7.79
N ILE A 26 -6.09 6.14 -7.22
CA ILE A 26 -6.49 6.02 -5.82
C ILE A 26 -5.29 6.28 -4.90
N VAL A 27 -4.13 5.69 -5.19
CA VAL A 27 -2.90 5.92 -4.40
C VAL A 27 -2.53 7.39 -4.40
N GLU A 28 -2.56 8.05 -5.56
CA GLU A 28 -2.24 9.47 -5.69
C GLU A 28 -3.23 10.36 -4.95
N ARG A 29 -4.54 10.11 -5.11
CA ARG A 29 -5.58 10.93 -4.47
C ARG A 29 -5.65 10.75 -2.96
N MET A 30 -5.28 9.56 -2.48
CA MET A 30 -5.29 9.25 -1.06
C MET A 30 -3.93 9.48 -0.40
N ALA A 31 -2.92 9.90 -1.16
CA ALA A 31 -1.63 10.30 -0.61
C ALA A 31 -1.83 11.47 0.37
N GLY A 32 -1.48 11.24 1.65
CA GLY A 32 -1.67 12.23 2.71
C GLY A 32 -3.09 12.32 3.27
N ALA A 33 -3.99 11.41 2.88
CA ALA A 33 -5.31 11.29 3.51
C ALA A 33 -5.16 10.92 5.00
N THR A 34 -6.13 11.35 5.80
CA THR A 34 -6.18 11.01 7.23
C THR A 34 -7.46 10.24 7.55
N LEU A 35 -7.35 9.27 8.46
CA LEU A 35 -8.48 8.57 9.05
C LEU A 35 -8.44 8.79 10.56
N ARG A 36 -9.52 9.35 11.12
CA ARG A 36 -9.61 9.66 12.56
C ARG A 36 -8.41 10.50 13.05
N GLY A 37 -7.99 11.47 12.25
CA GLY A 37 -6.86 12.35 12.55
C GLY A 37 -5.47 11.70 12.44
N ARG A 38 -5.38 10.44 11.99
CA ARG A 38 -4.10 9.76 11.76
C ARG A 38 -3.81 9.66 10.26
N PRO A 39 -2.56 9.90 9.81
CA PRO A 39 -2.20 9.71 8.41
C PRO A 39 -2.38 8.25 8.02
N LEU A 40 -2.93 8.03 6.83
CA LEU A 40 -3.08 6.70 6.23
C LEU A 40 -1.89 6.43 5.31
N GLU A 41 -1.39 5.19 5.34
CA GLU A 41 -0.51 4.67 4.29
C GLU A 41 -1.36 3.79 3.36
N ILE A 42 -1.33 4.08 2.06
CA ILE A 42 -2.08 3.34 1.04
C ILE A 42 -1.11 2.90 -0.06
N ARG A 43 -1.20 1.63 -0.44
CA ARG A 43 -0.26 0.99 -1.37
C ARG A 43 -1.00 -0.07 -2.17
N ILE A 44 -0.48 -0.34 -3.36
CA ILE A 44 -0.93 -1.47 -4.18
C ILE A 44 -0.42 -2.76 -3.51
N ALA A 45 -1.35 -3.63 -3.12
CA ALA A 45 -1.02 -4.91 -2.51
C ALA A 45 -0.17 -5.77 -3.48
N GLY A 46 0.89 -6.39 -2.97
CA GLY A 46 1.83 -7.20 -3.78
C GLY A 46 2.92 -6.41 -4.52
N GLU A 47 2.81 -5.08 -4.65
CA GLU A 47 3.80 -4.28 -5.38
C GLU A 47 5.05 -3.96 -4.54
N ALA A 48 4.93 -4.04 -3.20
CA ALA A 48 6.03 -3.73 -2.28
C ALA A 48 7.22 -4.70 -2.36
N GLU A 49 7.05 -5.89 -2.96
CA GLU A 49 8.10 -6.88 -3.18
C GLU A 49 9.06 -6.50 -4.33
N LYS A 50 8.68 -5.51 -5.15
CA LYS A 50 9.55 -4.94 -6.20
C LYS A 50 10.51 -3.86 -5.71
N ARG A 51 10.82 -3.80 -4.42
CA ARG A 51 11.95 -2.99 -3.95
C ARG A 51 13.23 -3.81 -4.20
N PRO A 52 14.20 -3.31 -4.99
CA PRO A 52 15.48 -4.00 -5.13
C PRO A 52 16.06 -4.16 -3.72
N ALA A 53 16.45 -5.39 -3.37
CA ALA A 53 17.19 -5.65 -2.15
C ALA A 53 18.29 -4.58 -2.04
N GLY A 54 18.23 -3.76 -1.00
CA GLY A 54 19.26 -2.76 -0.75
C GLY A 54 20.64 -3.43 -0.74
N PRO A 55 21.72 -2.69 -1.05
CA PRO A 55 23.05 -3.27 -1.19
C PRO A 55 23.39 -4.12 0.05
N PRO A 56 23.97 -5.32 -0.12
CA PRO A 56 24.26 -6.20 0.99
C PRO A 56 25.14 -5.44 1.98
N ARG A 57 24.69 -5.33 3.24
CA ARG A 57 25.50 -4.77 4.31
C ARG A 57 26.76 -5.61 4.39
N ARG A 58 27.90 -5.01 4.00
CA ARG A 58 29.21 -5.64 4.02
C ARG A 58 29.46 -6.12 5.46
N PRO A 59 29.65 -7.42 5.72
CA PRO A 59 30.03 -7.85 7.05
C PRO A 59 31.41 -7.28 7.35
N THR A 60 31.50 -6.35 8.31
CA THR A 60 32.76 -6.01 8.94
C THR A 60 33.19 -7.23 9.74
N ALA A 61 34.23 -7.90 9.25
CA ALA A 61 34.93 -8.99 9.90
C ALA A 61 35.70 -8.49 11.16
N PRO A 62 35.98 -9.37 12.14
CA PRO A 62 36.37 -9.02 13.50
C PRO A 62 37.78 -8.43 13.66
#